data_AF-A0A2T1F4G6-F1
#
_entry.id   AF-A0A2T1F4G6-F1
#
_cell.length_a   1.000
_cell.length_b   1.000
_cell.length_c   1.000
_cell.angle_alpha   90.00
_cell.angle_beta   90.00
_cell.angle_gamma   90.00
#
_symmetry.space_group_name_H-M   'P 1'
#
loop_
_entity.id
_entity.type
_entity.pdbx_description
1 polymer ?
#
loop_
_entity_poly.entity_id
_entity_poly.type
_entity_poly.pdbx_seq_one_letter_code
_entity_poly.pdbx_strand_id
1 'polypeptide(L)'
;MTKSEVHMKKFTKTLEQTALRGFVQNCLSLTAFTVLGFTAVEPVNAASLHTGFASYAITDLGEGNASGINNLGQVVVGQKGVGWIWEDGQLTEVKDSTWAYQINSSGQVVGRYLSENWTDNAYVWENGQRTDLRYPSGISSLASDINEAGQIVGWFRTTPEKFNPFLWQNGEMIDLGTLGFNGGAQGINNQGQVVGYSGLTFGVTHAFLWENGQMIDLGTLPGFNGSTAYDINDSGQAVGISANNITQQERATLWSNGTKTDLGTLGGNKTAAVDINNKGQVVGFGNTTGNGGLAHGFIWEDGNMADINSLIAADSGWLLQQINGINDLGQLVGQGINRATGKQHGFLLNPICGTSQRNPLLPDNFEDGWHSFSNVANRLWFDPPTSAGFTFKIGDDVASGGGGGTGDGCIVEQSPIALNPQPTEPSLFTKILGLPSGIDADELFSVLVGGQEIGKFKPNEVVDFVALLGYGVSEFRVAGIDAAIDPKNPLAFPIKLESNRDKFSFKMRADSAEAVPEPSEIAGLVTSAAFWAGLVLKRKRKLAAIGSAIEIASTHTKSASAD
;
A
#
# COMPACT_ATOMS: atom_id res chain seq x y z
N MET A 1 3.55 -8.51 -68.93
CA MET A 1 4.43 -7.35 -68.59
C MET A 1 3.55 -6.12 -68.66
N THR A 2 3.64 -5.10 -67.81
CA THR A 2 4.77 -4.65 -66.95
C THR A 2 4.39 -4.49 -65.46
N LYS A 3 5.35 -4.17 -64.59
CA LYS A 3 5.16 -4.07 -63.12
C LYS A 3 4.26 -2.90 -62.65
N SER A 4 3.84 -1.98 -63.54
CA SER A 4 3.03 -0.80 -63.18
C SER A 4 1.53 -1.09 -63.08
N GLU A 5 0.96 -1.95 -63.93
CA GLU A 5 -0.49 -2.21 -63.97
C GLU A 5 -1.01 -2.99 -62.74
N VAL A 6 -0.15 -3.83 -62.15
CA VAL A 6 -0.45 -4.56 -60.90
C VAL A 6 -0.37 -3.63 -59.68
N HIS A 7 0.47 -2.59 -59.71
CA HIS A 7 0.49 -1.55 -58.68
C HIS A 7 -0.75 -0.66 -58.76
N MET A 8 -1.15 -0.25 -59.96
CA MET A 8 -2.37 0.53 -60.21
C MET A 8 -3.61 -0.13 -59.60
N LYS A 9 -3.86 -1.43 -59.86
CA LYS A 9 -5.04 -2.13 -59.31
C LYS A 9 -5.00 -2.37 -57.80
N LYS A 10 -3.83 -2.37 -57.15
CA LYS A 10 -3.73 -2.32 -55.67
C LYS A 10 -4.01 -0.93 -55.12
N PHE A 11 -3.58 0.11 -55.84
CA PHE A 11 -3.78 1.51 -55.46
C PHE A 11 -5.26 1.91 -55.50
N THR A 12 -6.00 1.56 -56.56
CA THR A 12 -7.42 1.92 -56.71
C THR A 12 -8.35 1.22 -55.71
N LYS A 13 -8.02 0.01 -55.23
CA LYS A 13 -8.89 -0.74 -54.29
C LYS A 13 -8.66 -0.40 -52.80
N THR A 14 -7.73 0.51 -52.49
CA THR A 14 -7.41 0.92 -51.12
C THR A 14 -7.84 2.38 -50.83
N LEU A 15 -8.47 3.05 -51.81
CA LEU A 15 -8.82 4.48 -51.76
C LEU A 15 -10.34 4.76 -51.63
N GLU A 16 -11.18 3.73 -51.45
CA GLU A 16 -12.65 3.87 -51.40
C GLU A 16 -13.33 3.22 -50.19
N GLN A 17 -12.81 3.45 -48.98
CA GLN A 17 -13.68 3.63 -47.79
C GLN A 17 -12.93 4.33 -46.66
N THR A 18 -13.50 5.44 -46.18
CA THR A 18 -12.72 6.57 -45.64
C THR A 18 -13.17 6.93 -44.23
N ALA A 19 -12.35 6.62 -43.22
CA ALA A 19 -12.58 7.07 -41.84
C ALA A 19 -11.30 7.08 -40.97
N LEU A 20 -10.20 7.70 -41.42
CA LEU A 20 -9.09 8.07 -40.52
C LEU A 20 -8.29 9.31 -40.96
N ARG A 21 -9.00 10.42 -41.23
CA ARG A 21 -8.38 11.76 -41.25
C ARG A 21 -8.42 12.34 -39.83
N GLY A 22 -7.32 12.17 -39.09
CA GLY A 22 -7.14 12.70 -37.74
C GLY A 22 -5.87 12.22 -37.05
N PHE A 23 -5.37 11.02 -37.40
CA PHE A 23 -4.27 10.36 -36.67
C PHE A 23 -2.87 10.52 -37.31
N VAL A 24 -2.74 11.18 -38.47
CA VAL A 24 -1.46 11.26 -39.23
C VAL A 24 -1.10 12.71 -39.59
N GLN A 25 -1.32 13.66 -38.67
CA GLN A 25 -0.89 15.05 -38.87
C GLN A 25 -0.15 15.69 -37.68
N ASN A 26 0.02 14.98 -36.56
CA ASN A 26 0.79 15.47 -35.39
C ASN A 26 2.05 14.63 -35.04
N CYS A 27 2.42 13.63 -35.83
CA CYS A 27 3.70 12.90 -35.67
C CYS A 27 4.76 13.41 -36.67
N LEU A 28 5.13 14.70 -36.58
CA LEU A 28 6.21 15.27 -37.39
C LEU A 28 6.84 16.54 -36.78
N SER A 29 7.25 16.48 -35.51
CA SER A 29 8.22 17.42 -34.93
C SER A 29 8.97 16.84 -33.74
N LEU A 30 10.03 16.07 -34.02
CA LEU A 30 11.10 15.80 -33.05
C LEU A 30 12.44 16.19 -33.68
N THR A 31 13.36 16.70 -32.86
CA THR A 31 14.74 17.15 -33.19
C THR A 31 14.90 18.46 -33.97
N ALA A 32 15.02 19.57 -33.23
CA ALA A 32 15.98 20.64 -33.50
C ALA A 32 16.29 21.40 -32.18
N PHE A 33 17.51 21.95 -32.07
CA PHE A 33 18.02 22.78 -30.97
C PHE A 33 18.34 22.11 -29.61
N THR A 34 19.49 21.43 -29.58
CA THR A 34 20.53 21.80 -28.60
C THR A 34 21.42 22.91 -29.19
N VAL A 35 22.21 23.58 -28.34
CA VAL A 35 23.09 24.73 -28.64
C VAL A 35 22.37 26.08 -28.78
N LEU A 36 21.97 26.64 -27.63
CA LEU A 36 22.53 27.88 -27.10
C LEU A 36 22.32 27.90 -25.58
N GLY A 37 23.37 28.17 -24.81
CA GLY A 37 23.37 27.98 -23.37
C GLY A 37 22.66 29.11 -22.61
N PHE A 38 21.45 28.84 -22.12
CA PHE A 38 20.87 29.51 -20.96
C PHE A 38 20.11 28.49 -20.12
N THR A 39 20.60 28.24 -18.89
CA THR A 39 19.90 27.42 -17.90
C THR A 39 18.76 28.24 -17.30
N ALA A 40 17.57 28.15 -17.90
CA ALA A 40 16.35 28.47 -17.18
C ALA A 40 16.12 27.33 -16.16
N VAL A 41 16.35 27.62 -14.88
CA VAL A 41 15.83 26.79 -13.81
C VAL A 41 14.33 27.00 -13.81
N GLU A 42 13.57 26.03 -14.33
CA GLU A 42 12.13 26.03 -14.09
C GLU A 42 11.90 25.85 -12.59
N PRO A 43 11.03 26.68 -11.96
CA PRO A 43 10.61 26.40 -10.60
C PRO A 43 9.88 25.06 -10.59
N VAL A 44 10.16 24.24 -9.58
CA VAL A 44 9.42 22.99 -9.34
C VAL A 44 7.97 23.36 -9.02
N ASN A 45 7.13 23.42 -10.05
CA ASN A 45 5.70 23.61 -9.87
C ASN A 45 5.11 22.36 -9.22
N ALA A 46 4.36 22.58 -8.15
CA ALA A 46 3.64 21.53 -7.44
C ALA A 46 2.63 20.81 -8.35
N ALA A 47 2.18 19.64 -7.89
CA ALA A 47 1.25 18.70 -8.55
C ALA A 47 1.86 17.74 -9.61
N SER A 48 2.86 16.95 -9.19
CA SER A 48 2.76 15.52 -9.49
C SER A 48 1.57 14.95 -8.71
N LEU A 49 0.56 14.38 -9.37
CA LEU A 49 -0.48 13.63 -8.67
C LEU A 49 0.19 12.41 -8.01
N HIS A 50 0.19 12.38 -6.68
CA HIS A 50 0.89 11.34 -5.92
C HIS A 50 0.19 9.99 -6.03
N THR A 51 0.71 9.15 -6.93
CA THR A 51 1.40 7.88 -6.62
C THR A 51 0.78 6.89 -5.62
N GLY A 52 -0.51 6.96 -5.27
CA GLY A 52 -1.22 5.96 -4.45
C GLY A 52 -0.89 5.94 -2.94
N PHE A 53 0.34 6.27 -2.54
CA PHE A 53 0.78 6.39 -1.16
C PHE A 53 0.03 7.48 -0.38
N ALA A 54 -0.13 7.28 0.93
CA ALA A 54 -0.68 8.29 1.84
C ALA A 54 0.22 9.54 1.92
N SER A 55 -0.39 10.71 2.11
CA SER A 55 0.33 11.88 2.62
C SER A 55 0.42 11.82 4.14
N TYR A 56 1.40 12.52 4.72
CA TYR A 56 1.71 12.48 6.14
C TYR A 56 1.78 13.88 6.78
N ALA A 57 1.25 13.98 8.00
CA ALA A 57 1.45 15.12 8.87
C ALA A 57 2.53 14.80 9.90
N ILE A 58 3.41 15.76 10.18
CA ILE A 58 4.61 15.57 11.02
C ILE A 58 4.45 16.18 12.42
N THR A 59 4.88 15.44 13.43
CA THR A 59 5.02 15.86 14.82
C THR A 59 6.51 15.84 15.20
N ASP A 60 7.01 16.96 15.72
CA ASP A 60 8.38 17.08 16.23
C ASP A 60 8.49 16.45 17.63
N LEU A 61 9.37 15.47 17.80
CA LEU A 61 9.62 14.79 19.09
C LEU A 61 10.86 15.34 19.82
N GLY A 62 11.47 16.40 19.29
CA GLY A 62 12.63 17.10 19.86
C GLY A 62 13.99 16.55 19.41
N GLU A 63 15.06 17.18 19.91
CA GLU A 63 16.45 16.80 19.62
C GLU A 63 16.76 15.37 20.07
N GLY A 64 16.92 14.46 19.11
CA GLY A 64 17.14 13.04 19.39
C GLY A 64 16.96 12.15 18.17
N ASN A 65 16.65 10.88 18.43
CA ASN A 65 16.25 9.89 17.43
C ASN A 65 14.98 9.18 17.92
N ALA A 66 13.95 9.05 17.09
CA ALA A 66 12.83 8.16 17.36
C ALA A 66 13.15 6.78 16.77
N SER A 67 13.23 5.75 17.61
CA SER A 67 13.79 4.44 17.22
C SER A 67 12.77 3.35 17.00
N GLY A 68 11.58 3.45 17.62
CA GLY A 68 10.59 2.38 17.64
C GLY A 68 9.20 2.92 17.98
N ILE A 69 8.17 2.20 17.56
CA ILE A 69 6.75 2.56 17.71
C ILE A 69 5.90 1.29 17.87
N ASN A 70 4.87 1.33 18.73
CA ASN A 70 3.88 0.24 18.84
C ASN A 70 2.55 0.58 18.16
N ASN A 71 1.64 -0.39 18.11
CA ASN A 71 0.29 -0.24 17.55
C ASN A 71 -0.65 0.63 18.40
N LEU A 72 -0.21 1.18 19.53
CA LEU A 72 -0.91 2.21 20.29
C LEU A 72 -0.45 3.65 19.94
N GLY A 73 0.55 3.79 19.05
CA GLY A 73 1.12 5.09 18.68
C GLY A 73 2.13 5.65 19.71
N GLN A 74 2.52 4.85 20.70
CA GLN A 74 3.58 5.22 21.65
C GLN A 74 4.95 5.06 20.96
N VAL A 75 5.82 6.07 21.11
CA VAL A 75 7.10 6.14 20.39
C VAL A 75 8.29 6.14 21.34
N VAL A 76 9.27 5.28 21.10
CA VAL A 76 10.57 5.31 21.79
C VAL A 76 11.44 6.42 21.20
N VAL A 77 11.85 7.37 22.05
CA VAL A 77 12.71 8.49 21.68
C VAL A 77 14.00 8.47 22.50
N GLY A 78 15.14 8.36 21.83
CA GLY A 78 16.47 8.49 22.45
C GLY A 78 16.96 9.93 22.42
N GLN A 79 17.15 10.55 23.59
CA GLN A 79 17.70 11.90 23.73
C GLN A 79 18.92 11.90 24.66
N LYS A 80 20.09 12.29 24.13
CA LYS A 80 21.35 12.46 24.90
C LYS A 80 21.78 11.24 25.74
N GLY A 81 21.39 10.03 25.30
CA GLY A 81 21.67 8.77 25.98
C GLY A 81 20.56 8.27 26.91
N VAL A 82 19.51 9.07 27.15
CA VAL A 82 18.32 8.69 27.93
C VAL A 82 17.21 8.22 26.99
N GLY A 83 16.48 7.16 27.39
CA GLY A 83 15.28 6.70 26.69
C GLY A 83 14.02 7.37 27.22
N TRP A 84 13.10 7.71 26.31
CA TRP A 84 11.81 8.31 26.60
C TRP A 84 10.71 7.57 25.83
N ILE A 85 9.50 7.53 26.39
CA ILE A 85 8.28 7.16 25.68
C ILE A 85 7.53 8.46 25.38
N TRP A 86 7.23 8.72 24.11
CA TRP A 86 6.30 9.76 23.70
C TRP A 86 4.89 9.16 23.55
N GLU A 87 3.90 9.84 24.10
CA GLU A 87 2.48 9.48 24.02
C GLU A 87 1.65 10.77 24.16
N ASP A 88 0.70 11.02 23.25
CA ASP A 88 -0.23 12.17 23.28
C ASP A 88 0.41 13.54 23.59
N GLY A 89 1.60 13.79 23.04
CA GLY A 89 2.34 15.04 23.23
C GLY A 89 3.13 15.14 24.54
N GLN A 90 3.15 14.09 25.38
CA GLN A 90 3.94 14.00 26.60
C GLN A 90 5.16 13.08 26.41
N LEU A 91 6.27 13.38 27.08
CA LEU A 91 7.46 12.54 27.14
C LEU A 91 7.64 12.01 28.56
N THR A 92 7.61 10.69 28.72
CA THR A 92 7.86 9.99 29.98
C THR A 92 9.24 9.33 29.94
N GLU A 93 10.07 9.57 30.94
CA GLU A 93 11.41 8.99 31.03
C GLU A 93 11.36 7.48 31.31
N VAL A 94 12.07 6.69 30.49
CA VAL A 94 12.33 5.27 30.76
C VAL A 94 13.46 5.21 31.79
N LYS A 95 13.09 5.35 33.06
CA LYS A 95 14.05 5.46 34.17
C LYS A 95 15.04 4.30 34.23
N ASP A 96 16.27 4.62 34.64
CA ASP A 96 17.40 3.70 34.78
C ASP A 96 17.80 2.96 33.48
N SER A 97 17.37 3.48 32.32
CA SER A 97 17.80 3.03 30.98
C SER A 97 18.85 3.95 30.38
N THR A 98 19.64 3.42 29.43
CA THR A 98 20.43 4.26 28.51
C THR A 98 20.39 3.67 27.11
N TRP A 99 19.79 4.36 26.12
CA TRP A 99 19.42 3.77 24.82
C TRP A 99 18.32 2.69 24.93
N ALA A 100 17.07 3.17 24.91
CA ALA A 100 15.91 2.37 24.50
C ALA A 100 15.88 2.25 22.96
N TYR A 101 15.34 1.14 22.45
CA TYR A 101 15.23 0.88 21.02
C TYR A 101 13.79 0.63 20.57
N GLN A 102 13.08 -0.30 21.20
CA GLN A 102 11.75 -0.73 20.75
C GLN A 102 10.77 -0.92 21.92
N ILE A 103 9.47 -0.87 21.62
CA ILE A 103 8.35 -0.96 22.56
C ILE A 103 7.23 -1.85 21.98
N ASN A 104 6.60 -2.70 22.79
CA ASN A 104 5.39 -3.44 22.40
C ASN A 104 4.11 -2.78 22.92
N SER A 105 2.93 -3.25 22.52
CA SER A 105 1.63 -2.67 22.90
C SER A 105 1.25 -2.93 24.37
N SER A 106 2.02 -3.73 25.11
CA SER A 106 1.93 -3.82 26.58
C SER A 106 2.74 -2.73 27.30
N GLY A 107 3.41 -1.84 26.56
CA GLY A 107 4.26 -0.77 27.13
C GLY A 107 5.62 -1.25 27.63
N GLN A 108 6.02 -2.48 27.28
CA GLN A 108 7.34 -3.01 27.62
C GLN A 108 8.38 -2.41 26.66
N VAL A 109 9.41 -1.76 27.20
CA VAL A 109 10.49 -1.12 26.42
C VAL A 109 11.77 -1.94 26.55
N VAL A 110 12.44 -2.19 25.43
CA VAL A 110 13.72 -2.90 25.39
C VAL A 110 14.87 -2.02 24.92
N GLY A 111 16.08 -2.39 25.34
CA GLY A 111 17.31 -1.76 24.87
C GLY A 111 18.53 -2.33 25.58
N ARG A 112 19.52 -1.46 25.84
CA ARG A 112 20.68 -1.78 26.68
C ARG A 112 20.84 -0.77 27.84
N TYR A 113 21.71 -1.06 28.78
CA TYR A 113 22.23 -0.05 29.69
C TYR A 113 23.70 -0.30 30.00
N LEU A 114 24.44 0.76 30.27
CA LEU A 114 25.83 0.68 30.72
C LEU A 114 25.87 0.43 32.24
N SER A 115 26.43 -0.71 32.66
CA SER A 115 26.60 -1.03 34.08
C SER A 115 27.75 -0.26 34.73
N GLU A 116 27.81 -0.27 36.07
CA GLU A 116 28.93 0.27 36.85
C GLU A 116 30.30 -0.30 36.44
N ASN A 117 30.31 -1.53 35.89
CA ASN A 117 31.51 -2.23 35.40
C ASN A 117 31.79 -1.95 33.91
N TRP A 118 31.16 -0.92 33.33
CA TRP A 118 31.31 -0.51 31.92
C TRP A 118 30.95 -1.60 30.91
N THR A 119 30.01 -2.48 31.26
CA THR A 119 29.43 -3.46 30.33
C THR A 119 28.06 -3.02 29.85
N ASP A 120 27.80 -3.16 28.55
CA ASP A 120 26.44 -3.08 28.00
C ASP A 120 25.64 -4.31 28.42
N ASN A 121 24.44 -4.14 28.95
CA ASN A 121 23.55 -5.23 29.31
C ASN A 121 22.16 -4.97 28.73
N ALA A 122 21.57 -5.98 28.12
CA ALA A 122 20.20 -5.94 27.63
C ALA A 122 19.22 -5.78 28.80
N TYR A 123 18.12 -5.06 28.58
CA TYR A 123 17.05 -4.91 29.57
C TYR A 123 15.66 -4.98 28.93
N VAL A 124 14.68 -5.31 29.76
CA VAL A 124 13.28 -4.94 29.56
C VAL A 124 12.84 -4.00 30.68
N TRP A 125 12.15 -2.93 30.35
CA TRP A 125 11.55 -2.00 31.29
C TRP A 125 10.04 -2.11 31.17
N GLU A 126 9.38 -2.22 32.32
CA GLU A 126 7.93 -2.33 32.42
C GLU A 126 7.50 -1.73 33.76
N ASN A 127 6.34 -1.05 33.80
CA ASN A 127 5.72 -0.60 35.05
C ASN A 127 6.66 0.24 35.96
N GLY A 128 7.59 1.00 35.37
CA GLY A 128 8.56 1.81 36.12
C GLY A 128 9.75 1.03 36.70
N GLN A 129 9.98 -0.22 36.29
CA GLN A 129 11.07 -1.08 36.77
C GLN A 129 11.88 -1.65 35.59
N ARG A 130 13.21 -1.67 35.73
CA ARG A 130 14.13 -2.33 34.79
C ARG A 130 14.45 -3.75 35.26
N THR A 131 14.26 -4.73 34.37
CA THR A 131 14.75 -6.11 34.53
C THR A 131 15.93 -6.35 33.60
N ASP A 132 17.09 -6.71 34.16
CA ASP A 132 18.30 -7.03 33.37
C ASP A 132 18.14 -8.41 32.70
N LEU A 133 18.35 -8.51 31.39
CA LEU A 133 18.32 -9.78 30.65
C LEU A 133 19.68 -10.48 30.78
N ARG A 134 19.89 -11.11 31.94
CA ARG A 134 21.20 -11.66 32.35
C ARG A 134 21.54 -12.95 31.62
N TYR A 135 22.80 -13.07 31.22
CA TYR A 135 23.43 -14.35 30.92
C TYR A 135 24.29 -14.80 32.13
N PRO A 136 24.30 -16.10 32.52
CA PRO A 136 24.91 -16.55 33.79
C PRO A 136 26.42 -16.28 33.96
N SER A 137 27.18 -16.14 32.87
CA SER A 137 28.54 -15.61 32.90
C SER A 137 28.52 -14.14 32.44
N GLY A 138 28.92 -13.20 33.30
CA GLY A 138 28.78 -11.76 33.06
C GLY A 138 29.54 -11.25 31.83
N ILE A 139 28.82 -11.13 30.71
CA ILE A 139 29.31 -10.70 29.39
C ILE A 139 28.28 -9.75 28.76
N SER A 140 28.70 -8.88 27.85
CA SER A 140 27.81 -7.82 27.35
C SER A 140 26.67 -8.37 26.50
N SER A 141 25.47 -7.79 26.65
CA SER A 141 24.29 -8.07 25.83
C SER A 141 23.57 -6.78 25.40
N LEU A 142 22.81 -6.88 24.31
CA LEU A 142 21.93 -5.83 23.78
C LEU A 142 20.64 -6.49 23.30
N ALA A 143 19.49 -5.99 23.74
CA ALA A 143 18.19 -6.33 23.14
C ALA A 143 17.96 -5.41 21.94
N SER A 144 17.54 -5.97 20.81
CA SER A 144 17.22 -5.25 19.57
C SER A 144 15.72 -4.95 19.49
N ASP A 145 14.89 -5.95 19.77
CA ASP A 145 13.45 -5.97 19.46
C ASP A 145 12.66 -6.87 20.43
N ILE A 146 11.34 -6.65 20.50
CA ILE A 146 10.37 -7.30 21.41
C ILE A 146 9.01 -7.47 20.73
N ASN A 147 8.44 -8.69 20.79
CA ASN A 147 7.10 -8.97 20.27
C ASN A 147 5.98 -8.79 21.33
N GLU A 148 4.72 -8.92 20.93
CA GLU A 148 3.55 -8.74 21.81
C GLU A 148 3.39 -9.85 22.86
N ALA A 149 4.11 -10.98 22.72
CA ALA A 149 4.19 -12.01 23.75
C ALA A 149 5.28 -11.73 24.82
N GLY A 150 5.99 -10.59 24.71
CA GLY A 150 7.10 -10.23 25.59
C GLY A 150 8.36 -11.08 25.36
N GLN A 151 8.47 -11.74 24.20
CA GLN A 151 9.72 -12.39 23.79
C GLN A 151 10.67 -11.32 23.22
N ILE A 152 11.94 -11.38 23.61
CA ILE A 152 12.91 -10.33 23.31
C ILE A 152 14.10 -10.95 22.59
N VAL A 153 14.59 -10.31 21.54
CA VAL A 153 15.75 -10.81 20.78
C VAL A 153 16.89 -9.81 20.78
N GLY A 154 18.08 -10.30 20.47
CA GLY A 154 19.25 -9.44 20.34
C GLY A 154 20.54 -10.23 20.19
N TRP A 155 21.62 -9.73 20.79
CA TRP A 155 22.91 -10.41 20.78
C TRP A 155 23.65 -10.31 22.13
N PHE A 156 24.50 -11.30 22.39
CA PHE A 156 25.31 -11.38 23.60
C PHE A 156 26.70 -11.97 23.32
N ARG A 157 27.71 -11.58 24.10
CA ARG A 157 29.12 -11.98 23.91
C ARG A 157 29.50 -13.27 24.64
N THR A 158 29.28 -14.46 24.07
CA THR A 158 29.76 -15.73 24.67
C THR A 158 31.24 -15.71 25.10
N THR A 159 32.10 -14.98 24.38
CA THR A 159 33.49 -14.66 24.75
C THR A 159 33.82 -13.21 24.32
N PRO A 160 34.98 -12.63 24.68
CA PRO A 160 35.37 -11.30 24.19
C PRO A 160 35.35 -11.16 22.66
N GLU A 161 35.64 -12.24 21.93
CA GLU A 161 35.73 -12.27 20.46
C GLU A 161 34.47 -12.83 19.76
N LYS A 162 33.63 -13.59 20.48
CA LYS A 162 32.46 -14.28 19.92
C LYS A 162 31.15 -13.73 20.47
N PHE A 163 30.26 -13.31 19.57
CA PHE A 163 28.90 -12.90 19.87
C PHE A 163 27.87 -13.72 19.10
N ASN A 164 26.78 -14.08 19.79
CA ASN A 164 25.70 -14.91 19.30
C ASN A 164 24.35 -14.17 19.39
N PRO A 165 23.40 -14.50 18.52
CA PRO A 165 22.00 -14.12 18.68
C PRO A 165 21.36 -14.82 19.88
N PHE A 166 20.46 -14.13 20.59
CA PHE A 166 19.63 -14.74 21.64
C PHE A 166 18.13 -14.50 21.41
N LEU A 167 17.34 -15.39 22.02
CA LEU A 167 15.92 -15.20 22.34
C LEU A 167 15.77 -15.25 23.86
N TRP A 168 15.14 -14.25 24.46
CA TRP A 168 14.76 -14.26 25.87
C TRP A 168 13.27 -14.54 25.97
N GLN A 169 12.91 -15.56 26.76
CA GLN A 169 11.53 -16.00 26.96
C GLN A 169 11.41 -16.68 28.32
N ASN A 170 10.27 -16.50 28.99
CA ASN A 170 9.95 -17.15 30.28
C ASN A 170 11.00 -16.90 31.40
N GLY A 171 11.74 -15.79 31.35
CA GLY A 171 12.79 -15.47 32.31
C GLY A 171 14.20 -15.91 31.91
N GLU A 172 14.35 -16.71 30.85
CA GLU A 172 15.63 -17.33 30.46
C GLU A 172 16.15 -16.81 29.10
N MET A 173 17.47 -16.70 28.98
CA MET A 173 18.15 -16.38 27.71
C MET A 173 18.57 -17.66 26.99
N ILE A 174 18.07 -17.84 25.77
CA ILE A 174 18.32 -18.96 24.87
C ILE A 174 19.32 -18.52 23.80
N ASP A 175 20.47 -19.19 23.71
CA ASP A 175 21.43 -19.03 22.61
C ASP A 175 20.86 -19.67 21.34
N LEU A 176 20.67 -18.88 20.28
CA LEU A 176 20.11 -19.37 19.01
C LEU A 176 21.17 -20.04 18.11
N GLY A 177 22.44 -20.02 18.51
CA GLY A 177 23.56 -20.52 17.72
C GLY A 177 23.92 -19.59 16.55
N THR A 178 24.73 -20.08 15.62
CA THR A 178 25.21 -19.30 14.46
C THR A 178 25.46 -20.22 13.27
N LEU A 179 25.50 -19.69 12.05
CA LEU A 179 25.82 -20.44 10.83
C LEU A 179 27.31 -20.83 10.71
N GLY A 180 28.18 -20.30 11.58
CA GLY A 180 29.59 -20.69 11.66
C GLY A 180 30.47 -19.71 12.45
N PHE A 181 30.25 -18.40 12.28
CA PHE A 181 31.00 -17.33 12.94
C PHE A 181 30.10 -16.51 13.88
N ASN A 182 30.33 -15.20 14.03
CA ASN A 182 29.52 -14.35 14.91
C ASN A 182 28.16 -13.98 14.28
N GLY A 183 27.16 -13.69 15.10
CA GLY A 183 25.84 -13.24 14.64
C GLY A 183 25.03 -12.51 15.70
N GLY A 184 23.92 -11.90 15.29
CA GLY A 184 23.01 -11.20 16.17
C GLY A 184 21.61 -11.12 15.59
N ALA A 185 20.59 -11.25 16.45
CA ALA A 185 19.20 -11.07 16.07
C ALA A 185 18.86 -9.58 16.02
N GLN A 186 17.97 -9.22 15.12
CA GLN A 186 17.54 -7.84 14.87
C GLN A 186 16.04 -7.68 15.08
N GLY A 187 15.20 -8.58 14.55
CA GLY A 187 13.74 -8.54 14.69
C GLY A 187 13.10 -9.89 15.04
N ILE A 188 11.89 -9.86 15.60
CA ILE A 188 11.07 -11.01 16.01
C ILE A 188 9.57 -10.73 15.79
N ASN A 189 8.87 -11.66 15.13
CA ASN A 189 7.41 -11.56 14.98
C ASN A 189 6.63 -12.27 16.11
N ASN A 190 5.31 -12.12 16.13
CA ASN A 190 4.43 -12.72 17.14
C ASN A 190 4.28 -14.25 17.02
N GLN A 191 4.80 -14.85 15.94
CA GLN A 191 4.96 -16.31 15.83
C GLN A 191 6.26 -16.82 16.50
N GLY A 192 7.13 -15.92 16.97
CA GLY A 192 8.42 -16.27 17.55
C GLY A 192 9.49 -16.63 16.50
N GLN A 193 9.26 -16.29 15.23
CA GLN A 193 10.29 -16.35 14.19
C GLN A 193 11.24 -15.18 14.39
N VAL A 194 12.55 -15.45 14.34
CA VAL A 194 13.60 -14.45 14.64
C VAL A 194 14.48 -14.25 13.42
N VAL A 195 14.79 -13.00 13.07
CA VAL A 195 15.71 -12.67 11.98
C VAL A 195 16.91 -11.87 12.44
N GLY A 196 17.95 -11.84 11.61
CA GLY A 196 19.17 -11.10 11.90
C GLY A 196 20.27 -11.37 10.89
N TYR A 197 21.52 -11.38 11.36
CA TYR A 197 22.69 -11.75 10.57
C TYR A 197 23.55 -12.81 11.28
N SER A 198 24.19 -13.68 10.50
CA SER A 198 25.12 -14.69 10.99
C SER A 198 26.28 -14.87 10.01
N GLY A 199 27.49 -15.01 10.55
CA GLY A 199 28.69 -15.23 9.76
C GLY A 199 28.78 -16.66 9.22
N LEU A 200 28.98 -16.82 7.92
CA LEU A 200 29.32 -18.11 7.30
C LEU A 200 30.82 -18.41 7.45
N THR A 201 31.63 -17.38 7.27
CA THR A 201 33.09 -17.41 7.41
C THR A 201 33.60 -16.00 7.75
N PHE A 202 34.90 -15.85 7.99
CA PHE A 202 35.48 -14.57 8.36
C PHE A 202 35.24 -13.50 7.28
N GLY A 203 34.53 -12.41 7.66
CA GLY A 203 34.21 -11.29 6.76
C GLY A 203 33.00 -11.50 5.84
N VAL A 204 32.25 -12.61 5.98
CA VAL A 204 31.03 -12.89 5.19
C VAL A 204 29.87 -13.20 6.13
N THR A 205 28.89 -12.30 6.19
CA THR A 205 27.65 -12.45 6.96
C THR A 205 26.46 -12.56 6.03
N HIS A 206 25.55 -13.49 6.30
CA HIS A 206 24.26 -13.59 5.63
C HIS A 206 23.12 -13.32 6.61
N ALA A 207 21.99 -12.87 6.06
CA ALA A 207 20.72 -12.82 6.76
C ALA A 207 20.28 -14.23 7.16
N PHE A 208 19.72 -14.39 8.35
CA PHE A 208 19.13 -15.66 8.79
C PHE A 208 17.67 -15.50 9.18
N LEU A 209 16.93 -16.60 9.10
CA LEU A 209 15.65 -16.85 9.77
C LEU A 209 15.88 -17.97 10.77
N TRP A 210 15.53 -17.76 12.03
CA TRP A 210 15.48 -18.80 13.04
C TRP A 210 14.01 -19.13 13.32
N GLU A 211 13.68 -20.40 13.19
CA GLU A 211 12.33 -20.93 13.38
C GLU A 211 12.43 -22.37 13.89
N ASN A 212 11.56 -22.78 14.81
CA ASN A 212 11.45 -24.17 15.27
C ASN A 212 12.78 -24.80 15.73
N GLY A 213 13.68 -24.00 16.32
CA GLY A 213 15.00 -24.46 16.78
C GLY A 213 16.08 -24.55 15.70
N GLN A 214 15.81 -24.11 14.47
CA GLN A 214 16.75 -24.18 13.34
C GLN A 214 17.08 -22.79 12.79
N MET A 215 18.36 -22.55 12.52
CA MET A 215 18.84 -21.35 11.82
C MET A 215 18.98 -21.63 10.33
N ILE A 216 18.27 -20.86 9.51
CA ILE A 216 18.15 -20.99 8.06
C ILE A 216 18.84 -19.79 7.41
N ASP A 217 19.77 -20.05 6.48
CA ASP A 217 20.40 -19.02 5.66
C ASP A 217 19.40 -18.48 4.62
N LEU A 218 19.09 -17.17 4.69
CA LEU A 218 18.21 -16.49 3.74
C LEU A 218 18.94 -16.10 2.45
N GLY A 219 20.27 -16.04 2.47
CA GLY A 219 21.15 -15.72 1.35
C GLY A 219 21.09 -14.25 0.92
N THR A 220 21.59 -13.99 -0.28
CA THR A 220 21.78 -12.65 -0.86
C THR A 220 21.04 -12.51 -2.19
N LEU A 221 20.77 -11.27 -2.62
CA LEU A 221 20.39 -10.97 -4.00
C LEU A 221 21.50 -11.39 -4.99
N PRO A 222 21.18 -11.73 -6.26
CA PRO A 222 22.18 -12.10 -7.26
C PRO A 222 23.27 -11.03 -7.44
N GLY A 223 24.54 -11.42 -7.30
CA GLY A 223 25.68 -10.51 -7.39
C GLY A 223 26.08 -9.83 -6.07
N PHE A 224 25.41 -10.13 -4.97
CA PHE A 224 25.72 -9.65 -3.61
C PHE A 224 26.33 -10.79 -2.79
N ASN A 225 27.20 -10.47 -1.82
CA ASN A 225 27.99 -11.45 -1.06
C ASN A 225 27.94 -11.24 0.47
N GLY A 226 27.08 -10.35 0.94
CA GLY A 226 26.63 -10.30 2.33
C GLY A 226 25.16 -9.92 2.41
N SER A 227 24.52 -10.22 3.54
CA SER A 227 23.18 -9.74 3.84
C SER A 227 22.94 -9.66 5.36
N THR A 228 21.93 -8.87 5.72
CA THR A 228 21.38 -8.73 7.07
C THR A 228 19.88 -8.54 6.94
N ALA A 229 19.09 -9.31 7.67
CA ALA A 229 17.68 -8.99 7.90
C ALA A 229 17.60 -8.14 9.18
N TYR A 230 16.81 -7.06 9.14
CA TYR A 230 16.60 -6.16 10.27
C TYR A 230 15.28 -6.44 10.98
N ASP A 231 14.22 -6.76 10.23
CA ASP A 231 12.88 -6.96 10.78
C ASP A 231 12.07 -8.04 10.03
N ILE A 232 11.00 -8.55 10.63
CA ILE A 232 10.09 -9.60 10.12
C ILE A 232 8.65 -9.41 10.63
N ASN A 233 7.67 -9.42 9.72
CA ASN A 233 6.25 -9.34 10.09
C ASN A 233 5.60 -10.71 10.38
N ASP A 234 4.35 -10.72 10.86
CA ASP A 234 3.60 -11.93 11.21
C ASP A 234 3.22 -12.81 10.00
N SER A 235 3.43 -12.34 8.77
CA SER A 235 3.33 -13.16 7.55
C SER A 235 4.64 -13.87 7.18
N GLY A 236 5.67 -13.81 8.04
CA GLY A 236 6.98 -14.39 7.80
C GLY A 236 7.77 -13.67 6.70
N GLN A 237 7.44 -12.41 6.44
CA GLN A 237 8.13 -11.57 5.46
C GLN A 237 9.24 -10.79 6.17
N ALA A 238 10.50 -11.06 5.84
CA ALA A 238 11.65 -10.40 6.45
C ALA A 238 12.23 -9.34 5.52
N VAL A 239 12.70 -8.23 6.07
CA VAL A 239 13.30 -7.11 5.32
C VAL A 239 14.69 -6.77 5.80
N GLY A 240 15.49 -6.15 4.94
CA GLY A 240 16.85 -5.79 5.27
C GLY A 240 17.69 -5.34 4.08
N ILE A 241 18.96 -5.77 4.07
CA ILE A 241 19.94 -5.48 3.01
C ILE A 241 20.57 -6.73 2.40
N SER A 242 20.81 -6.66 1.09
CA SER A 242 21.90 -7.38 0.43
C SER A 242 23.04 -6.41 0.17
N ALA A 243 24.25 -6.76 0.56
CA ALA A 243 25.46 -5.96 0.44
C ALA A 243 26.49 -6.63 -0.48
N ASN A 244 27.17 -5.82 -1.30
CA ASN A 244 28.34 -6.24 -2.04
C ASN A 244 29.58 -5.59 -1.41
N ASN A 245 30.34 -6.37 -0.65
CA ASN A 245 31.47 -5.92 0.16
C ASN A 245 32.71 -5.56 -0.67
N ILE A 246 32.62 -5.63 -2.01
CA ILE A 246 33.68 -5.21 -2.95
C ILE A 246 33.31 -3.86 -3.58
N THR A 247 32.07 -3.68 -4.02
CA THR A 247 31.58 -2.44 -4.64
C THR A 247 30.99 -1.44 -3.64
N GLN A 248 30.84 -1.83 -2.37
CA GLN A 248 30.17 -1.08 -1.30
C GLN A 248 28.74 -0.65 -1.66
N GLN A 249 28.06 -1.51 -2.44
CA GLN A 249 26.69 -1.34 -2.89
C GLN A 249 25.73 -2.09 -1.95
N GLU A 250 24.61 -1.45 -1.60
CA GLU A 250 23.56 -2.04 -0.76
C GLU A 250 22.21 -1.97 -1.48
N ARG A 251 21.38 -3.00 -1.30
CA ARG A 251 20.01 -3.07 -1.82
C ARG A 251 19.04 -3.48 -0.73
N ALA A 252 18.00 -2.68 -0.55
CA ALA A 252 16.85 -3.01 0.27
C ALA A 252 16.24 -4.30 -0.27
N THR A 253 16.19 -5.33 0.58
CA THR A 253 15.83 -6.69 0.19
C THR A 253 14.63 -7.14 1.02
N LEU A 254 13.66 -7.76 0.35
CA LEU A 254 12.56 -8.50 0.98
C LEU A 254 12.79 -9.99 0.75
N TRP A 255 12.77 -10.77 1.83
CA TRP A 255 12.72 -12.23 1.82
C TRP A 255 11.29 -12.67 2.15
N SER A 256 10.64 -13.37 1.23
CA SER A 256 9.29 -13.92 1.45
C SER A 256 9.13 -15.23 0.68
N ASN A 257 8.64 -16.27 1.34
CA ASN A 257 8.38 -17.59 0.74
C ASN A 257 9.58 -18.14 -0.07
N GLY A 258 10.80 -18.00 0.49
CA GLY A 258 12.07 -18.40 -0.14
C GLY A 258 12.56 -17.48 -1.28
N THR A 259 11.72 -16.56 -1.75
CA THR A 259 12.04 -15.58 -2.80
C THR A 259 12.75 -14.37 -2.21
N LYS A 260 13.68 -13.80 -2.98
CA LYS A 260 14.43 -12.58 -2.66
C LYS A 260 14.09 -11.50 -3.68
N THR A 261 13.57 -10.38 -3.20
CA THR A 261 13.11 -9.26 -4.03
C THR A 261 13.95 -8.03 -3.73
N ASP A 262 14.54 -7.43 -4.77
CA ASP A 262 15.14 -6.09 -4.70
C ASP A 262 14.00 -5.06 -4.68
N LEU A 263 13.96 -4.23 -3.64
CA LEU A 263 12.90 -3.22 -3.45
C LEU A 263 13.13 -1.93 -4.27
N GLY A 264 14.27 -1.83 -4.96
CA GLY A 264 14.65 -0.65 -5.74
C GLY A 264 15.54 0.31 -4.95
N THR A 265 15.66 1.55 -5.43
CA THR A 265 16.47 2.61 -4.80
C THR A 265 15.87 3.99 -5.08
N LEU A 266 16.19 4.99 -4.26
CA LEU A 266 15.94 6.42 -4.56
C LEU A 266 16.94 7.00 -5.58
N GLY A 267 17.47 6.17 -6.49
CA GLY A 267 18.48 6.49 -7.51
C GLY A 267 19.92 6.21 -7.10
N GLY A 268 20.26 6.27 -5.81
CA GLY A 268 21.62 6.07 -5.31
C GLY A 268 22.09 4.61 -5.26
N ASN A 269 23.33 4.40 -4.79
CA ASN A 269 23.97 3.08 -4.74
C ASN A 269 23.74 2.31 -3.42
N LYS A 270 23.20 2.95 -2.39
CA LYS A 270 22.93 2.38 -1.06
C LYS A 270 21.48 2.61 -0.66
N THR A 271 20.86 1.58 -0.11
CA THR A 271 19.53 1.64 0.49
C THR A 271 19.32 0.42 1.38
N ALA A 272 18.58 0.62 2.47
CA ALA A 272 18.23 -0.39 3.46
C ALA A 272 16.76 -0.27 3.81
N ALA A 273 16.04 -1.39 3.72
CA ALA A 273 14.78 -1.55 4.44
C ALA A 273 15.13 -1.93 5.88
N VAL A 274 14.47 -1.31 6.87
CA VAL A 274 14.80 -1.51 8.29
C VAL A 274 13.64 -2.09 9.10
N ASP A 275 12.40 -1.90 8.66
CA ASP A 275 11.18 -2.26 9.41
C ASP A 275 10.01 -2.56 8.44
N ILE A 276 9.12 -3.48 8.81
CA ILE A 276 7.97 -3.94 8.00
C ILE A 276 6.73 -4.23 8.86
N ASN A 277 5.59 -3.61 8.55
CA ASN A 277 4.33 -3.88 9.25
C ASN A 277 3.58 -5.10 8.67
N ASN A 278 2.49 -5.52 9.34
CA ASN A 278 1.68 -6.67 8.94
C ASN A 278 0.84 -6.44 7.68
N LYS A 279 0.75 -5.20 7.17
CA LYS A 279 0.21 -4.89 5.84
C LYS A 279 1.25 -5.14 4.72
N GLY A 280 2.51 -5.40 5.07
CA GLY A 280 3.61 -5.56 4.13
C GLY A 280 4.18 -4.24 3.61
N GLN A 281 3.89 -3.12 4.29
CA GLN A 281 4.51 -1.82 4.03
C GLN A 281 5.91 -1.83 4.64
N VAL A 282 6.91 -1.46 3.85
CA VAL A 282 8.33 -1.54 4.22
C VAL A 282 8.93 -0.14 4.26
N VAL A 283 9.68 0.18 5.31
CA VAL A 283 10.32 1.50 5.45
C VAL A 283 11.82 1.40 5.64
N GLY A 284 12.50 2.53 5.47
CA GLY A 284 13.92 2.65 5.72
C GLY A 284 14.52 3.89 5.09
N PHE A 285 15.72 3.76 4.52
CA PHE A 285 16.43 4.87 3.90
C PHE A 285 17.19 4.49 2.63
N GLY A 286 17.43 5.49 1.77
CA GLY A 286 18.21 5.35 0.55
C GLY A 286 18.95 6.63 0.20
N ASN A 287 20.13 6.50 -0.40
CA ASN A 287 20.85 7.63 -0.96
C ASN A 287 20.16 8.09 -2.25
N THR A 288 20.09 9.40 -2.48
CA THR A 288 19.56 10.00 -3.71
C THR A 288 20.65 10.29 -4.75
N THR A 289 20.27 10.44 -6.02
CA THR A 289 21.16 10.98 -7.06
C THR A 289 21.12 12.50 -7.08
N GLY A 290 22.23 13.15 -6.72
CA GLY A 290 22.32 14.61 -6.60
C GLY A 290 22.53 15.04 -5.15
N ASN A 291 22.78 16.34 -4.93
CA ASN A 291 22.99 16.96 -3.61
C ASN A 291 23.98 16.21 -2.67
N GLY A 292 24.99 15.53 -3.22
CA GLY A 292 26.03 14.86 -2.45
C GLY A 292 25.69 13.46 -1.92
N GLY A 293 24.56 12.86 -2.34
CA GLY A 293 24.21 11.49 -1.94
C GLY A 293 23.66 11.38 -0.52
N LEU A 294 22.88 12.38 -0.09
CA LEU A 294 22.21 12.38 1.20
C LEU A 294 21.22 11.20 1.30
N ALA A 295 21.17 10.59 2.48
CA ALA A 295 20.14 9.61 2.82
C ALA A 295 18.80 10.31 3.02
N HIS A 296 17.76 9.80 2.36
CA HIS A 296 16.36 10.17 2.52
C HIS A 296 15.58 8.95 3.02
N GLY A 297 14.54 9.18 3.82
CA GLY A 297 13.60 8.13 4.19
C GLY A 297 12.76 7.64 3.01
N PHE A 298 12.36 6.37 3.00
CA PHE A 298 11.39 5.86 2.02
C PHE A 298 10.30 5.03 2.69
N ILE A 299 9.18 4.91 1.97
CA ILE A 299 8.19 3.85 2.15
C ILE A 299 8.06 3.06 0.84
N TRP A 300 7.90 1.74 0.95
CA TRP A 300 7.68 0.82 -0.16
C TRP A 300 6.41 0.00 0.10
N GLU A 301 5.58 -0.16 -0.93
CA GLU A 301 4.31 -0.89 -0.87
C GLU A 301 3.88 -1.32 -2.27
N ASP A 302 3.42 -2.56 -2.41
CA ASP A 302 2.98 -3.17 -3.68
C ASP A 302 3.93 -2.88 -4.87
N GLY A 303 5.23 -3.17 -4.70
CA GLY A 303 6.22 -3.05 -5.78
C GLY A 303 6.75 -1.64 -6.04
N ASN A 304 6.23 -0.61 -5.37
CA ASN A 304 6.59 0.79 -5.60
C ASN A 304 7.34 1.36 -4.38
N MET A 305 8.28 2.28 -4.61
CA MET A 305 9.02 3.02 -3.58
C MET A 305 8.73 4.52 -3.72
N ALA A 306 8.49 5.21 -2.61
CA ALA A 306 8.35 6.67 -2.55
C ALA A 306 9.35 7.28 -1.55
N ASP A 307 9.95 8.41 -1.94
CA ASP A 307 10.71 9.28 -1.03
C ASP A 307 9.73 9.95 -0.07
N ILE A 308 9.90 9.75 1.24
CA ILE A 308 8.98 10.28 2.24
C ILE A 308 8.92 11.82 2.24
N ASN A 309 9.98 12.49 1.78
CA ASN A 309 10.02 13.95 1.64
C ASN A 309 9.05 14.48 0.57
N SER A 310 8.56 13.60 -0.31
CA SER A 310 7.50 13.91 -1.28
C SER A 310 6.08 13.67 -0.74
N LEU A 311 5.95 12.98 0.39
CA LEU A 311 4.66 12.64 1.02
C LEU A 311 4.29 13.58 2.19
N ILE A 312 5.15 14.56 2.51
CA ILE A 312 4.89 15.63 3.49
C ILE A 312 4.73 16.98 2.78
N ALA A 313 4.19 17.98 3.48
CA ALA A 313 4.08 19.34 2.95
C ALA A 313 5.47 19.92 2.58
N ALA A 314 5.58 20.51 1.39
CA ALA A 314 6.86 21.02 0.85
C ALA A 314 7.44 22.19 1.67
N ASP A 315 6.60 22.90 2.42
CA ASP A 315 6.93 24.00 3.33
C ASP A 315 7.01 23.58 4.81
N SER A 316 6.88 22.28 5.11
CA SER A 316 6.98 21.69 6.46
C SER A 316 8.25 22.10 7.24
N GLY A 317 9.30 22.52 6.54
CA GLY A 317 10.58 22.87 7.14
C GLY A 317 11.46 21.68 7.50
N TRP A 318 11.11 20.47 7.05
CA TRP A 318 11.88 19.25 7.35
C TRP A 318 12.75 18.76 6.19
N LEU A 319 13.72 17.92 6.52
CA LEU A 319 14.37 16.98 5.62
C LEU A 319 14.46 15.64 6.36
N LEU A 320 13.63 14.68 5.99
CA LEU A 320 13.54 13.38 6.65
C LEU A 320 14.58 12.44 6.06
N GLN A 321 15.53 12.02 6.90
CA GLN A 321 16.74 11.32 6.43
C GLN A 321 16.62 9.80 6.56
N GLN A 322 15.94 9.33 7.60
CA GLN A 322 15.73 7.92 7.88
C GLN A 322 14.36 7.72 8.52
N ILE A 323 13.61 6.73 8.03
CA ILE A 323 12.55 6.10 8.81
C ILE A 323 13.19 4.91 9.53
N ASN A 324 12.90 4.79 10.83
CA ASN A 324 13.42 3.72 11.68
C ASN A 324 12.33 2.70 12.07
N GLY A 325 11.05 3.11 12.09
CA GLY A 325 9.95 2.22 12.42
C GLY A 325 8.63 2.60 11.75
N ILE A 326 7.75 1.62 11.59
CA ILE A 326 6.37 1.68 11.08
C ILE A 326 5.48 0.76 11.91
N ASN A 327 4.26 1.21 12.25
CA ASN A 327 3.28 0.34 12.91
C ASN A 327 2.15 -0.09 11.93
N ASP A 328 1.23 -0.96 12.39
CA ASP A 328 0.12 -1.44 11.56
C ASP A 328 -0.92 -0.36 11.22
N LEU A 329 -0.90 0.76 11.95
CA LEU A 329 -1.67 1.98 11.62
C LEU A 329 -1.00 2.78 10.48
N GLY A 330 0.20 2.40 10.05
CA GLY A 330 0.98 3.09 9.01
C GLY A 330 1.65 4.38 9.50
N GLN A 331 1.66 4.63 10.81
CA GLN A 331 2.40 5.73 11.44
C GLN A 331 3.90 5.42 11.37
N LEU A 332 4.73 6.41 11.04
CA LEU A 332 6.16 6.24 10.83
C LEU A 332 6.98 7.05 11.82
N VAL A 333 8.08 6.50 12.32
CA VAL A 333 9.02 7.22 13.20
C VAL A 333 10.43 7.21 12.66
N GLY A 334 11.22 8.23 12.98
CA GLY A 334 12.59 8.32 12.50
C GLY A 334 13.32 9.59 12.91
N GLN A 335 14.34 9.95 12.11
CA GLN A 335 15.17 11.13 12.32
C GLN A 335 15.35 11.96 11.05
N GLY A 336 15.33 13.28 11.23
CA GLY A 336 15.49 14.25 10.15
C GLY A 336 16.02 15.59 10.66
N ILE A 337 16.38 16.47 9.73
CA ILE A 337 16.78 17.85 10.04
C ILE A 337 15.54 18.74 10.08
N ASN A 338 15.24 19.29 11.26
CA ASN A 338 14.31 20.41 11.38
C ASN A 338 15.05 21.69 10.98
N ARG A 339 14.65 22.33 9.87
CA ARG A 339 15.33 23.54 9.34
C ARG A 339 15.08 24.80 10.17
N ALA A 340 14.06 24.81 11.03
CA ALA A 340 13.83 25.93 11.95
C ALA A 340 14.87 25.96 13.09
N THR A 341 15.35 24.79 13.53
CA THR A 341 16.42 24.67 14.54
C THR A 341 17.81 24.45 13.93
N GLY A 342 17.86 23.94 12.70
CA GLY A 342 19.09 23.49 12.04
C GLY A 342 19.67 22.18 12.62
N LYS A 343 18.90 21.45 13.44
CA LYS A 343 19.35 20.28 14.18
C LYS A 343 18.64 19.00 13.73
N GLN A 344 19.26 17.87 14.06
CA GLN A 344 18.61 16.56 13.95
C GLN A 344 17.61 16.38 15.09
N HIS A 345 16.38 16.04 14.73
CA HIS A 345 15.26 15.79 15.63
C HIS A 345 14.64 14.43 15.33
N GLY A 346 14.04 13.80 16.35
CA GLY A 346 13.11 12.69 16.16
C GLY A 346 11.76 13.21 15.67
N PHE A 347 11.05 12.40 14.88
CA PHE A 347 9.69 12.74 14.43
C PHE A 347 8.75 11.55 14.51
N LEU A 348 7.45 11.86 14.55
CA LEU A 348 6.34 10.96 14.23
C LEU A 348 5.63 11.50 12.99
N LEU A 349 5.36 10.63 12.02
CA LEU A 349 4.51 10.89 10.86
C LEU A 349 3.20 10.13 11.03
N ASN A 350 2.09 10.86 10.99
CA ASN A 350 0.75 10.30 11.01
C ASN A 350 0.16 10.37 9.60
N PRO A 351 -0.40 9.27 9.04
CA PRO A 351 -1.04 9.33 7.73
C PRO A 351 -2.24 10.28 7.76
N ILE A 352 -2.46 11.02 6.68
CA ILE A 352 -3.59 11.95 6.54
C ILE A 352 -4.72 11.26 5.80
N CYS A 353 -5.85 11.06 6.47
CA CYS A 353 -7.03 10.38 5.93
C CYS A 353 -7.53 11.05 4.65
N GLY A 354 -7.93 10.23 3.68
CA GLY A 354 -8.53 10.67 2.43
C GLY A 354 -7.58 11.34 1.44
N THR A 355 -6.27 11.39 1.70
CA THR A 355 -5.33 12.02 0.75
C THR A 355 -5.05 11.17 -0.48
N SER A 356 -5.07 9.83 -0.33
CA SER A 356 -4.80 8.87 -1.39
C SER A 356 -5.82 7.72 -1.44
N GLN A 357 -5.80 6.96 -2.54
CA GLN A 357 -6.66 5.78 -2.70
C GLN A 357 -6.32 4.67 -1.69
N ARG A 358 -5.08 4.61 -1.16
CA ARG A 358 -4.64 3.62 -0.16
C ARG A 358 -4.80 4.07 1.29
N ASN A 359 -5.02 5.36 1.53
CA ASN A 359 -5.46 5.89 2.81
C ASN A 359 -6.72 6.73 2.64
N PRO A 360 -7.85 6.11 2.24
CA PRO A 360 -9.13 6.79 2.14
C PRO A 360 -9.66 7.19 3.52
N LEU A 361 -10.57 8.16 3.58
CA LEU A 361 -11.29 8.49 4.80
C LEU A 361 -12.40 7.45 5.02
N LEU A 362 -12.50 6.92 6.24
CA LEU A 362 -13.59 6.05 6.67
C LEU A 362 -14.84 6.83 7.12
N PRO A 363 -16.05 6.24 7.08
CA PRO A 363 -17.28 6.88 7.54
C PRO A 363 -17.31 7.09 9.06
N ASP A 364 -17.97 8.16 9.50
CA ASP A 364 -18.17 8.47 10.93
C ASP A 364 -19.18 7.49 11.58
N ASN A 365 -20.18 7.04 10.81
CA ASN A 365 -21.27 6.20 11.31
C ASN A 365 -21.82 5.27 10.22
N PHE A 366 -22.43 4.16 10.65
CA PHE A 366 -23.19 3.22 9.82
C PHE A 366 -24.59 2.98 10.41
N GLU A 367 -25.63 3.42 9.72
CA GLU A 367 -27.03 3.29 10.15
C GLU A 367 -27.95 3.02 8.94
N ASP A 368 -28.90 2.09 9.06
CA ASP A 368 -29.82 1.69 7.99
C ASP A 368 -29.16 1.37 6.62
N GLY A 369 -27.94 0.81 6.66
CA GLY A 369 -27.14 0.50 5.48
C GLY A 369 -26.36 1.71 4.91
N TRP A 370 -26.50 2.90 5.48
CA TRP A 370 -25.81 4.11 5.06
C TRP A 370 -24.56 4.39 5.90
N HIS A 371 -23.43 4.46 5.22
CA HIS A 371 -22.17 5.02 5.70
C HIS A 371 -22.22 6.54 5.57
N SER A 372 -22.08 7.25 6.69
CA SER A 372 -22.21 8.72 6.73
C SER A 372 -20.85 9.40 6.91
N PHE A 373 -20.67 10.51 6.21
CA PHE A 373 -19.47 11.36 6.19
C PHE A 373 -19.89 12.80 6.46
N SER A 374 -19.38 13.39 7.53
CA SER A 374 -19.92 14.61 8.13
C SER A 374 -18.88 15.74 8.07
N ASN A 375 -19.21 16.85 7.41
CA ASN A 375 -18.32 18.02 7.33
C ASN A 375 -16.89 17.69 6.85
N VAL A 376 -16.78 16.78 5.89
CA VAL A 376 -15.51 16.30 5.34
C VAL A 376 -14.95 17.28 4.31
N ALA A 377 -13.63 17.32 4.16
CA ALA A 377 -12.98 18.21 3.19
C ALA A 377 -13.27 17.77 1.75
N ASN A 378 -13.37 18.75 0.86
CA ASN A 378 -13.52 18.52 -0.57
C ASN A 378 -12.29 17.82 -1.17
N ARG A 379 -12.49 16.97 -2.18
CA ARG A 379 -11.41 16.24 -2.88
C ARG A 379 -10.60 15.29 -2.01
N LEU A 380 -11.22 14.70 -0.99
CA LEU A 380 -10.68 13.51 -0.34
C LEU A 380 -11.13 12.23 -1.07
N TRP A 381 -10.39 11.14 -0.85
CA TRP A 381 -10.79 9.76 -1.09
C TRP A 381 -11.61 9.25 0.09
N PHE A 382 -12.63 8.45 -0.16
CA PHE A 382 -13.56 7.93 0.84
C PHE A 382 -13.79 6.44 0.62
N ASP A 383 -13.74 5.62 1.67
CA ASP A 383 -13.95 4.18 1.58
C ASP A 383 -15.36 3.78 2.06
N PRO A 384 -16.23 3.25 1.20
CA PRO A 384 -17.32 2.40 1.64
C PRO A 384 -16.79 0.98 1.88
N PRO A 385 -17.34 0.21 2.86
CA PRO A 385 -17.24 -1.25 2.85
C PRO A 385 -18.24 -1.85 1.84
N THR A 386 -17.84 -2.82 1.01
CA THR A 386 -18.56 -3.09 -0.26
C THR A 386 -18.75 -4.54 -0.72
N SER A 387 -19.53 -4.71 -1.81
CA SER A 387 -19.57 -5.95 -2.61
C SER A 387 -20.02 -5.82 -4.09
N ALA A 388 -20.78 -4.79 -4.52
CA ALA A 388 -21.31 -4.75 -5.91
C ALA A 388 -21.60 -3.36 -6.56
N GLY A 389 -21.62 -2.28 -5.80
CA GLY A 389 -22.07 -0.95 -6.25
C GLY A 389 -22.42 -0.04 -5.07
N PHE A 390 -22.51 1.28 -5.30
CA PHE A 390 -23.03 2.23 -4.29
C PHE A 390 -24.01 3.21 -4.89
N THR A 391 -24.97 3.59 -4.05
CA THR A 391 -25.68 4.86 -4.17
C THR A 391 -25.06 5.89 -3.23
N PHE A 392 -24.65 7.04 -3.76
CA PHE A 392 -24.15 8.21 -3.04
C PHE A 392 -25.22 9.29 -2.98
N LYS A 393 -25.39 9.94 -1.83
CA LYS A 393 -26.37 10.99 -1.62
C LYS A 393 -25.79 12.09 -0.74
N ILE A 394 -25.99 13.35 -1.10
CA ILE A 394 -25.69 14.49 -0.23
C ILE A 394 -26.49 14.33 1.08
N GLY A 395 -25.80 14.54 2.20
CA GLY A 395 -26.38 14.53 3.53
C GLY A 395 -26.95 15.90 3.85
N ASP A 396 -27.89 15.94 4.80
CA ASP A 396 -28.28 17.21 5.39
C ASP A 396 -27.07 17.83 6.11
N ASP A 397 -26.96 19.17 6.12
CA ASP A 397 -25.91 19.90 6.86
C ASP A 397 -26.18 19.81 8.38
N VAL A 398 -25.96 18.64 8.98
CA VAL A 398 -26.27 18.41 10.41
C VAL A 398 -25.30 19.18 11.31
N ALA A 399 -25.85 19.97 12.23
CA ALA A 399 -25.08 20.76 13.17
C ALA A 399 -24.26 19.88 14.13
N SER A 400 -22.94 19.96 14.03
CA SER A 400 -21.91 19.59 15.03
C SER A 400 -22.34 18.63 16.15
N GLY A 401 -22.69 17.39 15.78
CA GLY A 401 -22.80 16.26 16.71
C GLY A 401 -21.46 15.54 16.74
N GLY A 402 -20.67 15.75 17.80
CA GLY A 402 -19.36 15.09 17.92
C GLY A 402 -19.46 13.67 18.45
N GLY A 403 -18.71 12.73 17.86
CA GLY A 403 -18.45 11.42 18.46
C GLY A 403 -17.99 10.36 17.46
N GLY A 404 -16.82 9.78 17.72
CA GLY A 404 -16.29 8.58 17.04
C GLY A 404 -15.87 8.81 15.57
N GLY A 405 -14.61 8.74 15.16
CA GLY A 405 -13.46 8.12 15.81
C GLY A 405 -12.88 7.08 14.85
N THR A 406 -12.13 7.54 13.85
CA THR A 406 -11.37 6.66 12.95
C THR A 406 -10.33 5.91 13.77
N GLY A 407 -10.58 4.63 14.05
CA GLY A 407 -9.74 3.75 14.87
C GLY A 407 -8.36 3.45 14.27
N ASP A 408 -8.02 4.08 13.15
CA ASP A 408 -6.87 3.80 12.29
C ASP A 408 -5.67 4.71 12.57
N GLY A 409 -5.68 5.49 13.65
CA GLY A 409 -4.56 6.35 14.07
C GLY A 409 -4.21 7.54 13.15
N CYS A 410 -5.02 7.77 12.12
CA CYS A 410 -4.76 8.74 11.06
C CYS A 410 -5.35 10.14 11.35
N ILE A 411 -4.74 11.17 10.78
CA ILE A 411 -5.18 12.57 10.95
C ILE A 411 -6.17 12.95 9.85
N VAL A 412 -7.38 13.35 10.24
CA VAL A 412 -8.31 14.06 9.36
C VAL A 412 -7.91 15.54 9.32
N GLU A 413 -7.89 16.18 8.13
CA GLU A 413 -7.57 17.61 8.01
C GLU A 413 -8.62 18.51 8.72
N GLN A 414 -8.38 18.76 10.01
CA GLN A 414 -9.08 19.76 10.80
C GLN A 414 -8.54 21.16 10.44
N SER A 415 -8.81 21.61 9.22
CA SER A 415 -8.54 22.98 8.78
C SER A 415 -9.15 23.97 9.79
N PRO A 416 -8.39 24.95 10.33
CA PRO A 416 -8.94 25.93 11.24
C PRO A 416 -10.01 26.79 10.55
N ILE A 417 -11.18 26.85 11.20
CA ILE A 417 -12.39 27.61 10.89
C ILE A 417 -12.06 29.10 10.68
N ALA A 418 -12.65 29.88 9.75
CA ALA A 418 -13.53 29.59 8.62
C ALA A 418 -13.60 30.80 7.66
N LEU A 419 -14.11 30.58 6.45
CA LEU A 419 -14.98 31.54 5.75
C LEU A 419 -16.36 30.90 5.61
N ASN A 420 -17.41 31.56 6.11
CA ASN A 420 -18.80 31.10 5.94
C ASN A 420 -19.14 31.04 4.43
N PRO A 421 -19.47 29.87 3.86
CA PRO A 421 -20.13 29.81 2.56
C PRO A 421 -21.52 30.45 2.68
N GLN A 422 -22.00 31.10 1.62
CA GLN A 422 -23.35 31.67 1.62
C GLN A 422 -24.40 30.53 1.75
N PRO A 423 -25.27 30.54 2.77
CA PRO A 423 -26.08 29.38 3.14
C PRO A 423 -27.32 29.14 2.25
N THR A 424 -27.29 29.59 1.00
CA THR A 424 -28.48 29.61 0.12
C THR A 424 -28.47 28.54 -0.98
N GLU A 425 -27.30 27.98 -1.33
CA GLU A 425 -27.23 26.90 -2.32
C GLU A 425 -27.01 25.53 -1.66
N PRO A 426 -27.72 24.47 -2.13
CA PRO A 426 -27.52 23.12 -1.62
C PRO A 426 -26.10 22.64 -1.92
N SER A 427 -25.55 21.78 -1.04
CA SER A 427 -24.35 21.03 -1.42
C SER A 427 -24.70 20.05 -2.55
N LEU A 428 -23.81 19.92 -3.52
CA LEU A 428 -23.98 19.08 -4.71
C LEU A 428 -22.63 18.46 -5.08
N PHE A 429 -22.63 17.19 -5.47
CA PHE A 429 -21.48 16.56 -6.10
C PHE A 429 -21.26 17.21 -7.47
N THR A 430 -20.09 17.79 -7.70
CA THR A 430 -19.69 18.37 -8.99
C THR A 430 -18.96 17.35 -9.84
N LYS A 431 -18.11 16.50 -9.22
CA LYS A 431 -17.32 15.49 -9.94
C LYS A 431 -17.06 14.22 -9.13
N ILE A 432 -16.84 13.12 -9.82
CA ILE A 432 -15.97 12.04 -9.34
C ILE A 432 -14.58 12.33 -9.90
N LEU A 433 -13.59 12.54 -9.02
CA LEU A 433 -12.21 12.87 -9.39
C LEU A 433 -11.31 11.65 -9.55
N GLY A 434 -11.74 10.50 -9.04
CA GLY A 434 -10.99 9.26 -9.06
C GLY A 434 -11.90 8.10 -8.72
N LEU A 435 -12.16 7.25 -9.73
CA LEU A 435 -12.69 5.91 -9.55
C LEU A 435 -11.52 4.95 -9.20
N PRO A 436 -11.71 3.93 -8.35
CA PRO A 436 -10.66 2.97 -8.00
C PRO A 436 -9.91 2.38 -9.19
N SER A 437 -8.61 2.21 -9.02
CA SER A 437 -7.87 1.17 -9.74
C SER A 437 -8.24 -0.21 -9.20
N GLY A 438 -8.99 -0.98 -9.99
CA GLY A 438 -9.14 -2.41 -9.76
C GLY A 438 -7.93 -3.22 -10.25
N ILE A 439 -8.05 -4.55 -10.22
CA ILE A 439 -7.02 -5.46 -10.78
C ILE A 439 -6.85 -5.24 -12.29
N ASP A 440 -7.94 -4.92 -13.00
CA ASP A 440 -7.93 -4.68 -14.43
C ASP A 440 -8.03 -3.17 -14.75
N ALA A 441 -7.04 -2.65 -15.46
CA ALA A 441 -7.00 -1.25 -15.91
C ALA A 441 -7.95 -0.95 -17.08
N ASP A 442 -8.56 -1.99 -17.68
CA ASP A 442 -9.59 -1.90 -18.70
C ASP A 442 -11.03 -2.09 -18.15
N GLU A 443 -11.21 -2.25 -16.84
CA GLU A 443 -12.53 -2.29 -16.19
C GLU A 443 -13.30 -0.97 -16.38
N LEU A 444 -14.64 -1.04 -16.46
CA LEU A 444 -15.51 0.10 -16.76
C LEU A 444 -16.66 0.22 -15.76
N PHE A 445 -16.58 1.23 -14.90
CA PHE A 445 -17.62 1.56 -13.94
C PHE A 445 -18.74 2.35 -14.62
N SER A 446 -19.98 1.92 -14.41
CA SER A 446 -21.17 2.58 -14.95
C SER A 446 -21.68 3.59 -13.94
N VAL A 447 -21.77 4.87 -14.33
CA VAL A 447 -22.26 5.94 -13.44
C VAL A 447 -23.68 6.33 -13.85
N LEU A 448 -24.59 6.37 -12.88
CA LEU A 448 -26.00 6.66 -13.08
C LEU A 448 -26.44 7.86 -12.23
N VAL A 449 -27.30 8.70 -12.79
CA VAL A 449 -27.94 9.84 -12.11
C VAL A 449 -29.45 9.73 -12.32
N GLY A 450 -30.23 9.78 -11.24
CA GLY A 450 -31.69 9.58 -11.31
C GLY A 450 -32.12 8.21 -11.89
N GLY A 451 -31.25 7.21 -11.84
CA GLY A 451 -31.46 5.88 -12.43
C GLY A 451 -31.08 5.74 -13.91
N GLN A 452 -30.66 6.82 -14.59
CA GLN A 452 -30.18 6.79 -15.96
C GLN A 452 -28.64 6.72 -16.01
N GLU A 453 -28.08 5.76 -16.76
CA GLU A 453 -26.64 5.72 -17.05
C GLU A 453 -26.22 6.94 -17.86
N ILE A 454 -25.28 7.73 -17.33
CA ILE A 454 -24.73 8.93 -17.98
C ILE A 454 -23.42 8.64 -18.72
N GLY A 455 -22.79 7.51 -18.43
CA GLY A 455 -21.57 7.04 -19.09
C GLY A 455 -20.93 5.86 -18.38
N LYS A 456 -19.89 5.31 -19.02
CA LYS A 456 -19.00 4.30 -18.46
C LYS A 456 -17.58 4.83 -18.48
N PHE A 457 -16.88 4.65 -17.37
CA PHE A 457 -15.64 5.34 -17.06
C PHE A 457 -14.59 4.37 -16.54
N LYS A 458 -13.34 4.59 -16.92
CA LYS A 458 -12.20 3.78 -16.44
C LYS A 458 -11.79 4.17 -15.02
N PRO A 459 -10.99 3.32 -14.33
CA PRO A 459 -10.17 3.73 -13.20
C PRO A 459 -9.55 5.11 -13.37
N ASN A 460 -9.65 5.95 -12.34
CA ASN A 460 -9.14 7.32 -12.28
C ASN A 460 -9.63 8.30 -13.38
N GLU A 461 -10.64 7.93 -14.18
CA GLU A 461 -11.27 8.85 -15.12
C GLU A 461 -12.19 9.84 -14.38
N VAL A 462 -12.13 11.12 -14.75
CA VAL A 462 -12.90 12.19 -14.11
C VAL A 462 -14.32 12.23 -14.69
N VAL A 463 -15.31 12.02 -13.83
CA VAL A 463 -16.74 12.16 -14.17
C VAL A 463 -17.18 13.56 -13.77
N ASP A 464 -17.30 14.48 -14.73
CA ASP A 464 -17.70 15.87 -14.47
C ASP A 464 -19.20 16.05 -14.70
N PHE A 465 -19.99 16.01 -13.61
CA PHE A 465 -21.45 16.14 -13.69
C PHE A 465 -21.88 17.51 -14.25
N VAL A 466 -21.13 18.57 -13.93
CA VAL A 466 -21.43 19.92 -14.42
C VAL A 466 -21.21 20.02 -15.93
N ALA A 467 -20.14 19.41 -16.45
CA ALA A 467 -19.89 19.37 -17.89
C ALA A 467 -20.86 18.45 -18.66
N LEU A 468 -21.28 17.32 -18.05
CA LEU A 468 -22.14 16.32 -18.69
C LEU A 468 -23.63 16.68 -18.64
N LEU A 469 -24.10 17.30 -17.54
CA LEU A 469 -25.52 17.56 -17.27
C LEU A 469 -25.86 19.06 -17.20
N GLY A 470 -24.86 19.93 -17.05
CA GLY A 470 -25.04 21.37 -16.82
C GLY A 470 -25.26 21.77 -15.36
N TYR A 471 -25.26 20.82 -14.43
CA TYR A 471 -25.50 21.03 -13.00
C TYR A 471 -24.84 19.95 -12.13
N GLY A 472 -24.53 20.27 -10.88
CA GLY A 472 -24.08 19.28 -9.88
C GLY A 472 -25.24 18.44 -9.36
N VAL A 473 -24.97 17.22 -8.92
CA VAL A 473 -26.00 16.23 -8.54
C VAL A 473 -26.09 16.05 -7.03
N SER A 474 -27.29 15.83 -6.50
CA SER A 474 -27.49 15.51 -5.08
C SER A 474 -27.47 14.00 -4.77
N GLU A 475 -27.60 13.17 -5.80
CA GLU A 475 -27.59 11.71 -5.70
C GLU A 475 -27.07 11.10 -7.02
N PHE A 476 -26.16 10.13 -6.92
CA PHE A 476 -25.65 9.35 -8.05
C PHE A 476 -25.34 7.92 -7.61
N ARG A 477 -25.15 7.02 -8.58
CA ARG A 477 -24.85 5.61 -8.36
C ARG A 477 -23.63 5.19 -9.18
N VAL A 478 -22.76 4.39 -8.59
CA VAL A 478 -21.63 3.71 -9.28
C VAL A 478 -21.90 2.21 -9.23
N ALA A 479 -21.90 1.56 -10.39
CA ALA A 479 -22.19 0.14 -10.54
C ALA A 479 -21.22 -0.53 -11.52
N GLY A 480 -21.20 -1.87 -11.52
CA GLY A 480 -20.20 -2.65 -12.25
C GLY A 480 -18.90 -2.78 -11.46
N ILE A 481 -19.04 -3.12 -10.18
CA ILE A 481 -17.93 -3.40 -9.25
C ILE A 481 -17.99 -4.89 -8.97
N ASP A 482 -16.94 -5.63 -9.32
CA ASP A 482 -16.79 -7.03 -8.92
C ASP A 482 -16.22 -7.12 -7.50
N ALA A 483 -16.81 -7.94 -6.62
CA ALA A 483 -16.28 -8.20 -5.28
C ALA A 483 -14.86 -8.82 -5.30
N ALA A 484 -14.40 -9.34 -6.44
CA ALA A 484 -13.05 -9.86 -6.63
C ALA A 484 -11.96 -8.78 -6.84
N ILE A 485 -12.32 -7.50 -6.96
CA ILE A 485 -11.42 -6.37 -7.32
C ILE A 485 -10.27 -6.15 -6.32
N ASP A 486 -10.39 -6.57 -5.06
CA ASP A 486 -9.25 -6.67 -4.15
C ASP A 486 -9.33 -7.97 -3.34
N PRO A 487 -8.52 -9.00 -3.64
CA PRO A 487 -8.54 -10.28 -2.91
C PRO A 487 -7.87 -10.20 -1.54
N LYS A 488 -7.19 -9.09 -1.20
CA LYS A 488 -6.62 -8.82 0.13
C LYS A 488 -7.60 -8.02 1.00
N ASN A 489 -8.36 -7.09 0.40
CA ASN A 489 -9.39 -6.30 1.07
C ASN A 489 -10.65 -6.15 0.20
N PRO A 490 -11.48 -7.22 0.07
CA PRO A 490 -12.63 -7.26 -0.85
C PRO A 490 -13.77 -6.31 -0.45
N LEU A 491 -13.59 -5.56 0.64
CA LEU A 491 -14.52 -4.57 1.12
C LEU A 491 -14.16 -3.14 0.70
N ALA A 492 -12.97 -2.82 0.18
CA ALA A 492 -12.60 -1.43 -0.13
C ALA A 492 -12.99 -1.00 -1.56
N PHE A 493 -13.63 0.16 -1.71
CA PHE A 493 -13.84 0.83 -3.02
C PHE A 493 -13.59 2.35 -2.89
N PRO A 494 -12.34 2.75 -2.61
CA PRO A 494 -11.98 4.13 -2.31
C PRO A 494 -12.26 5.07 -3.48
N ILE A 495 -13.21 6.01 -3.32
CA ILE A 495 -13.62 6.95 -4.37
C ILE A 495 -13.24 8.38 -4.02
N LYS A 496 -12.75 9.16 -5.00
CA LYS A 496 -12.43 10.59 -4.81
C LYS A 496 -13.58 11.47 -5.31
N LEU A 497 -14.16 12.29 -4.44
CA LEU A 497 -15.34 13.11 -4.77
C LEU A 497 -15.06 14.61 -4.70
N GLU A 498 -15.70 15.37 -5.59
CA GLU A 498 -15.73 16.84 -5.54
C GLU A 498 -17.15 17.34 -5.27
N SER A 499 -17.25 18.35 -4.39
CA SER A 499 -18.46 19.10 -4.09
C SER A 499 -18.34 20.56 -4.54
N ASN A 500 -19.48 21.25 -4.69
CA ASN A 500 -19.56 22.70 -4.88
C ASN A 500 -19.20 23.53 -3.62
N ARG A 501 -18.78 22.87 -2.53
CA ARG A 501 -18.34 23.49 -1.27
C ARG A 501 -16.98 22.95 -0.82
N ASP A 502 -16.22 23.74 -0.06
CA ASP A 502 -14.91 23.36 0.49
C ASP A 502 -15.00 22.25 1.56
N LYS A 503 -16.14 22.18 2.26
CA LYS A 503 -16.55 21.05 3.11
C LYS A 503 -18.01 20.70 2.84
N PHE A 504 -18.34 19.43 2.95
CA PHE A 504 -19.70 18.93 2.71
C PHE A 504 -19.99 17.67 3.55
N SER A 505 -21.26 17.35 3.69
CA SER A 505 -21.70 16.09 4.29
C SER A 505 -22.35 15.22 3.21
N PHE A 506 -22.08 13.92 3.23
CA PHE A 506 -22.71 12.95 2.35
C PHE A 506 -22.86 11.60 3.01
N LYS A 507 -23.66 10.74 2.40
CA LYS A 507 -23.77 9.34 2.78
C LYS A 507 -23.73 8.45 1.56
N MET A 508 -23.21 7.24 1.74
CA MET A 508 -23.20 6.21 0.71
C MET A 508 -23.67 4.88 1.27
N ARG A 509 -24.32 4.08 0.43
CA ARG A 509 -24.82 2.76 0.79
C ARG A 509 -24.43 1.78 -0.29
N ALA A 510 -23.89 0.63 0.12
CA ALA A 510 -23.69 -0.52 -0.76
C ALA A 510 -25.03 -0.97 -1.34
N ASP A 511 -25.08 -1.12 -2.66
CA ASP A 511 -26.18 -1.82 -3.30
C ASP A 511 -26.11 -3.29 -2.91
N SER A 512 -27.26 -3.92 -2.68
CA SER A 512 -27.32 -5.37 -2.57
C SER A 512 -26.82 -5.97 -3.88
N ALA A 513 -25.81 -6.85 -3.82
CA ALA A 513 -25.45 -7.69 -4.96
C ALA A 513 -26.73 -8.33 -5.51
N GLU A 514 -26.96 -8.22 -6.81
CA GLU A 514 -28.07 -8.96 -7.45
C GLU A 514 -27.86 -10.44 -7.10
N ALA A 515 -28.85 -11.06 -6.49
CA ALA A 515 -28.75 -12.45 -6.08
C ALA A 515 -28.42 -13.27 -7.34
N VAL A 516 -27.22 -13.83 -7.39
CA VAL A 516 -26.83 -14.77 -8.44
C VAL A 516 -27.89 -15.87 -8.37
N PRO A 517 -28.69 -16.06 -9.43
CA PRO A 517 -29.76 -17.05 -9.39
C PRO A 517 -29.11 -18.40 -9.09
N GLU A 518 -29.63 -19.06 -8.05
CA GLU A 518 -29.10 -20.34 -7.55
C GLU A 518 -28.83 -21.30 -8.73
N PRO A 519 -27.82 -22.18 -8.69
CA PRO A 519 -27.54 -23.10 -9.79
C PRO A 519 -28.76 -23.93 -10.22
N SER A 520 -29.76 -24.08 -9.35
CA SER A 520 -31.08 -24.66 -9.61
C SER A 520 -31.97 -23.83 -10.55
N GLU A 521 -31.93 -22.50 -10.48
CA GLU A 521 -32.65 -21.59 -11.38
C GLU A 521 -31.96 -21.48 -12.75
N ILE A 522 -30.62 -21.45 -12.77
CA ILE A 522 -29.83 -21.56 -14.00
C ILE A 522 -30.10 -22.93 -14.67
N ALA A 523 -30.15 -24.02 -13.89
CA ALA A 523 -30.58 -25.32 -14.39
C ALA A 523 -32.04 -25.31 -14.87
N GLY A 524 -32.94 -24.52 -14.27
CA GLY A 524 -34.30 -24.28 -14.75
C GLY A 524 -34.35 -23.60 -16.14
N LEU A 525 -33.50 -22.61 -16.37
CA LEU A 525 -33.35 -21.95 -17.67
C LEU A 525 -32.73 -22.87 -18.73
N VAL A 526 -31.70 -23.64 -18.37
CA VAL A 526 -31.07 -24.61 -19.28
C VAL A 526 -32.00 -25.79 -19.60
N THR A 527 -32.75 -26.31 -18.63
CA THR A 527 -33.71 -27.41 -18.85
C THR A 527 -34.94 -26.94 -19.65
N SER A 528 -35.44 -25.73 -19.44
CA SER A 528 -36.53 -25.19 -20.26
C SER A 528 -36.07 -24.91 -21.70
N ALA A 529 -34.86 -24.34 -21.91
CA ALA A 529 -34.28 -24.20 -23.25
C ALA A 529 -34.07 -25.55 -23.94
N ALA A 530 -33.56 -26.57 -23.23
CA ALA A 530 -33.40 -27.93 -23.75
C ALA A 530 -34.75 -28.61 -24.06
N PHE A 531 -35.78 -28.35 -23.26
CA PHE A 531 -37.14 -28.86 -23.50
C PHE A 531 -37.76 -28.26 -24.77
N TRP A 532 -37.63 -26.95 -24.97
CA TRP A 532 -38.09 -26.29 -26.20
C TRP A 532 -37.30 -26.73 -27.44
N ALA A 533 -35.97 -26.83 -27.35
CA ALA A 533 -35.13 -27.38 -28.42
C ALA A 533 -35.52 -28.85 -28.76
N GLY A 534 -35.76 -29.67 -27.73
CA GLY A 534 -36.27 -31.03 -27.87
C GLY A 534 -37.63 -31.11 -28.55
N LEU A 535 -38.57 -30.21 -28.23
CA LEU A 535 -39.89 -30.13 -28.87
C LEU A 535 -39.78 -29.77 -30.36
N VAL A 536 -38.92 -28.81 -30.71
CA VAL A 536 -38.64 -28.39 -32.09
C VAL A 536 -38.00 -29.52 -32.89
N LEU A 537 -37.03 -30.24 -32.30
CA LEU A 537 -36.41 -31.42 -32.92
C LEU A 537 -37.41 -32.58 -33.10
N LYS A 538 -38.33 -32.80 -32.15
CA LYS A 538 -39.41 -33.80 -32.29
C LYS A 538 -40.39 -33.44 -33.41
N ARG A 539 -40.75 -32.15 -33.56
CA ARG A 539 -41.55 -31.66 -34.70
C ARG A 539 -40.81 -31.83 -36.03
N LYS A 540 -39.52 -31.47 -36.12
CA LYS A 540 -38.72 -31.68 -37.35
C LYS A 540 -38.59 -33.16 -37.73
N ARG A 541 -38.36 -34.06 -36.77
CA ARG A 541 -38.33 -35.53 -37.04
C ARG A 541 -39.69 -36.07 -37.51
N LYS A 542 -40.81 -35.57 -36.97
CA LYS A 542 -42.15 -35.99 -37.40
C LYS A 542 -42.49 -35.49 -38.82
N LEU A 543 -42.00 -34.32 -39.22
CA LEU A 543 -42.10 -33.82 -40.60
C LEU A 543 -41.20 -34.60 -41.58
N ALA A 544 -39.97 -34.92 -41.20
CA ALA A 544 -39.06 -35.71 -42.04
C ALA A 544 -39.60 -37.13 -42.32
N ALA A 545 -40.20 -37.79 -41.32
CA ALA A 545 -40.81 -39.11 -41.48
C ALA A 545 -42.07 -39.11 -42.37
N ILE A 546 -42.76 -37.97 -42.49
CA ILE A 546 -43.88 -37.79 -43.44
C ILE A 546 -43.34 -37.55 -44.86
N GLY A 547 -42.21 -36.86 -45.01
CA GLY A 547 -41.53 -36.69 -46.31
C GLY A 547 -41.03 -38.01 -46.90
N SER A 548 -40.34 -38.85 -46.11
CA SER A 548 -39.80 -40.13 -46.59
C SER A 548 -40.87 -41.20 -46.89
N ALA A 549 -42.13 -40.97 -46.50
CA ALA A 549 -43.25 -41.84 -46.85
C ALA A 549 -43.88 -41.50 -48.22
N ILE A 550 -43.53 -40.36 -48.82
CA ILE A 550 -44.05 -39.90 -50.11
C ILE A 550 -43.15 -40.32 -51.29
N GLU A 551 -41.85 -40.55 -51.04
CA GLU A 551 -40.87 -40.94 -52.09
C GLU A 551 -40.85 -42.44 -52.45
N ILE A 552 -41.68 -43.29 -51.83
CA ILE A 552 -41.75 -44.73 -52.10
C ILE A 552 -42.97 -45.10 -52.99
N ALA A 553 -43.78 -44.11 -53.41
CA ALA A 553 -45.03 -44.32 -54.13
C ALA A 553 -45.15 -43.58 -55.49
N SER A 554 -44.09 -43.57 -56.31
CA SER A 554 -44.17 -43.04 -57.70
C SER A 554 -43.28 -43.74 -58.74
N THR A 555 -42.83 -44.97 -58.49
CA THR A 555 -42.15 -45.83 -59.48
C THR A 555 -43.15 -46.69 -60.27
N HIS A 556 -43.96 -46.08 -61.14
CA HIS A 556 -44.71 -46.81 -62.17
C HIS A 556 -44.83 -46.08 -63.53
N THR A 557 -43.93 -46.46 -64.44
CA THR A 557 -44.14 -46.69 -65.90
C THR A 557 -44.68 -45.58 -66.84
N LYS A 558 -43.74 -45.02 -67.63
CA LYS A 558 -43.69 -44.84 -69.11
C LYS A 558 -44.87 -44.20 -69.91
N SER A 559 -44.57 -43.09 -70.57
CA SER A 559 -44.83 -42.77 -72.01
C SER A 559 -44.03 -41.49 -72.42
N ALA A 560 -43.80 -41.06 -73.66
CA ALA A 560 -44.05 -41.59 -75.02
C ALA A 560 -42.83 -41.32 -75.97
N SER A 561 -43.03 -40.66 -77.13
CA SER A 561 -42.03 -40.28 -78.16
C SER A 561 -42.51 -39.10 -79.03
N ALA A 562 -41.57 -38.34 -79.63
CA ALA A 562 -41.75 -37.38 -80.75
C ALA A 562 -42.67 -36.15 -80.50
N ASP A 563 -42.52 -35.02 -81.19
CA ASP A 563 -41.63 -34.63 -82.32
C ASP A 563 -40.54 -33.60 -81.93
#